data_AF-A0AB73K6K8-F1
#
_entry.id   AF-A0AB73K6K8-F1
#
_cell.length_a   1.000
_cell.length_b   1.000
_cell.length_c   1.000
_cell.angle_alpha   90.00
_cell.angle_beta   90.00
_cell.angle_gamma   90.00
#
_symmetry.space_group_name_H-M   'P 1'
#
loop_
_entity.id
_entity.type
_entity.pdbx_description
1 polymer ?
#
loop_
_entity_poly.entity_id
_entity_poly.type
_entity_poly.pdbx_seq_one_letter_code
_entity_poly.pdbx_strand_id
1 'polypeptide(L)'
;MLVLWDKGFDGNDFLASATATRAQFLGRLRSNRRTPVLTRLADGSYLSVIATEKVRVINAKITVTCADGTVFTGSYRLVTTLTDAGRYPAAALVGLYHQRWEHESAYYALRHTIMNGCVLRSGDPAGVEQEVWALLTLYQALRTMMVEAAESLPGTDPDRCCFTIAFQTARDQVVQAAAVITDPADVGRVGRIGHRILARLLPPRRQRVSTRKVKSPMSRYRTRHDDGRPDTSRTITALDISVLEPREPHPQLPAISRDDRNTVLADRRRHRILGPLEEDPTRCPCVPDSDPATRCAARAPRRARCPASTVRPGLGRRG
;
A
#
# COMPACT_ATOMS: atom_id res chain seq x y z
N MET A 1 15.97 12.96 1.84
CA MET A 1 14.96 11.97 2.28
C MET A 1 14.05 11.60 1.11
N LEU A 2 13.74 10.31 0.93
CA LEU A 2 12.78 9.83 -0.06
C LEU A 2 11.57 9.22 0.67
N VAL A 3 10.37 9.69 0.36
CA VAL A 3 9.11 9.21 0.97
C VAL A 3 8.41 8.25 0.01
N LEU A 4 8.03 7.08 0.52
CA LEU A 4 7.24 6.08 -0.20
C LEU A 4 5.80 6.07 0.31
N TRP A 5 4.81 6.03 -0.58
CA TRP A 5 3.39 5.89 -0.20
C TRP A 5 2.59 5.00 -1.14
N ASP A 6 1.47 4.45 -0.65
CA ASP A 6 0.56 3.65 -1.48
C ASP A 6 -0.49 4.50 -2.19
N LYS A 7 -1.26 3.86 -3.07
CA LYS A 7 -2.39 4.47 -3.78
C LYS A 7 -3.36 5.16 -2.81
N GLY A 8 -3.65 6.44 -3.06
CA GLY A 8 -4.60 7.24 -2.27
C GLY A 8 -4.00 8.54 -1.72
N PHE A 9 -2.68 8.62 -1.63
CA PHE A 9 -1.93 9.79 -1.14
C PHE A 9 -1.46 10.71 -2.28
N ASP A 10 -2.31 10.95 -3.29
CA ASP A 10 -2.00 11.79 -4.46
C ASP A 10 -2.76 13.14 -4.47
N GLY A 11 -3.00 13.71 -3.28
CA GLY A 11 -3.58 15.06 -3.10
C GLY A 11 -2.61 16.18 -3.41
N ASN A 12 -3.09 17.24 -4.08
CA ASN A 12 -2.26 18.39 -4.44
C ASN A 12 -1.57 18.98 -3.22
N ASP A 13 -2.34 19.26 -2.15
CA ASP A 13 -1.82 19.88 -0.92
C ASP A 13 -0.81 18.97 -0.21
N PHE A 14 -1.04 17.66 -0.25
CA PHE A 14 -0.11 16.68 0.29
C PHE A 14 1.22 16.67 -0.48
N LEU A 15 1.16 16.65 -1.82
CA LEU A 15 2.36 16.67 -2.66
C LEU A 15 3.13 17.98 -2.50
N ALA A 16 2.44 19.12 -2.48
CA ALA A 16 3.05 20.43 -2.26
C ALA A 16 3.70 20.51 -0.87
N SER A 17 3.02 20.03 0.17
CA SER A 17 3.57 19.98 1.54
C SER A 17 4.80 19.08 1.62
N ALA A 18 4.77 17.91 0.97
CA ALA A 18 5.90 17.01 0.91
C ALA A 18 7.11 17.66 0.21
N THR A 19 6.91 18.26 -0.97
CA THR A 19 8.01 18.95 -1.67
C THR A 19 8.52 20.16 -0.90
N ALA A 20 7.66 20.90 -0.19
CA ALA A 20 8.06 22.06 0.62
C ALA A 20 9.06 21.70 1.73
N THR A 21 9.02 20.47 2.25
CA THR A 21 10.05 19.94 3.19
C THR A 21 11.37 19.58 2.52
N ARG A 22 11.50 19.78 1.20
CA ARG A 22 12.58 19.29 0.33
C ARG A 22 12.68 17.77 0.26
N ALA A 23 11.64 17.05 0.70
CA ALA A 23 11.56 15.60 0.53
C ALA A 23 11.35 15.26 -0.94
N GLN A 24 12.01 14.19 -1.38
CA GLN A 24 11.70 13.52 -2.63
C GLN A 24 10.61 12.49 -2.36
N PHE A 25 9.86 12.10 -3.39
CA PHE A 25 8.86 11.05 -3.22
C PHE A 25 8.80 10.04 -4.36
N LEU A 26 8.26 8.86 -4.04
CA LEU A 26 7.89 7.83 -4.98
C LEU A 26 6.62 7.12 -4.48
N GLY A 27 5.53 7.20 -5.24
CA GLY A 27 4.28 6.59 -4.81
C GLY A 27 3.34 6.27 -5.95
N ARG A 28 2.24 5.57 -5.65
CA ARG A 28 1.29 5.10 -6.68
C ARG A 28 0.15 6.07 -6.89
N LEU A 29 -0.09 6.45 -8.14
CA LEU A 29 -1.22 7.29 -8.54
C LEU A 29 -2.51 6.48 -8.60
N ARG A 30 -3.63 7.17 -8.38
CA ARG A 30 -4.94 6.61 -8.71
C ARG A 30 -5.15 6.53 -10.22
N SER A 31 -5.94 5.56 -10.65
CA SER A 31 -6.20 5.31 -12.08
C SER A 31 -6.95 6.45 -12.76
N ASN A 32 -7.77 7.19 -12.00
CA ASN A 32 -8.50 8.35 -12.48
C ASN A 32 -7.69 9.65 -12.46
N ARG A 33 -6.48 9.65 -11.89
CA ARG A 33 -5.63 10.85 -11.86
C ARG A 33 -5.07 11.11 -13.25
N ARG A 34 -5.44 12.21 -13.91
CA ARG A 34 -4.94 12.53 -15.25
C ARG A 34 -3.69 13.40 -15.14
N THR A 35 -2.64 13.03 -15.86
CA THR A 35 -1.35 13.71 -15.85
C THR A 35 -0.94 14.01 -17.29
N PRO A 36 -0.63 15.25 -17.67
CA PRO A 36 -0.21 15.57 -19.03
C PRO A 36 1.14 14.92 -19.33
N VAL A 37 1.34 14.42 -20.55
CA VAL A 37 2.65 13.92 -20.98
C VAL A 37 3.42 15.11 -21.54
N LEU A 38 4.39 15.63 -20.78
CA LEU A 38 5.18 16.79 -21.20
C LEU A 38 6.39 16.38 -22.03
N THR A 39 7.11 15.34 -21.60
CA THR A 39 8.31 14.86 -22.29
C THR A 39 8.47 13.37 -22.05
N ARG A 40 8.66 12.57 -23.11
CA ARG A 40 8.98 11.14 -22.97
C ARG A 40 10.48 10.97 -22.71
N LEU A 41 10.84 9.99 -21.89
CA LEU A 41 12.22 9.67 -21.52
C LEU A 41 12.63 8.33 -22.13
N ALA A 42 13.95 8.12 -22.29
CA ALA A 42 14.51 6.96 -22.97
C ALA A 42 14.16 5.61 -22.32
N ASP A 43 13.81 5.60 -21.03
CA ASP A 43 13.43 4.38 -20.31
C ASP A 43 11.92 4.10 -20.29
N GLY A 44 11.15 4.76 -21.17
CA GLY A 44 9.71 4.58 -21.36
C GLY A 44 8.83 5.36 -20.37
N SER A 45 9.42 5.98 -19.35
CA SER A 45 8.73 6.91 -18.46
C SER A 45 8.53 8.29 -19.09
N TYR A 46 7.79 9.18 -18.42
CA TYR A 46 7.59 10.54 -18.93
C TYR A 46 7.53 11.60 -17.83
N LEU A 47 7.98 12.81 -18.16
CA LEU A 47 7.82 14.00 -17.35
C LEU A 47 6.39 14.52 -17.45
N SER A 48 5.89 14.99 -16.32
CA SER A 48 4.54 15.50 -16.14
C SER A 48 4.53 16.61 -15.08
N VAL A 49 3.35 17.16 -14.84
CA VAL A 49 3.11 18.12 -13.78
C VAL A 49 1.85 17.73 -13.02
N ILE A 50 1.91 17.84 -11.70
CA ILE A 50 0.76 17.69 -10.82
C ILE A 50 0.64 18.97 -10.00
N ALA A 51 -0.45 19.72 -10.23
CA ALA A 51 -0.57 21.09 -9.73
C ALA A 51 0.64 21.93 -10.19
N THR A 52 1.51 22.32 -9.27
CA THR A 52 2.78 23.05 -9.53
C THR A 52 4.00 22.15 -9.54
N GLU A 53 3.86 20.89 -9.10
CA GLU A 53 4.96 19.99 -8.88
C GLU A 53 5.40 19.32 -10.18
N LYS A 54 6.65 19.53 -10.57
CA LYS A 54 7.29 18.77 -11.65
C LYS A 54 7.51 17.34 -11.18
N VAL A 55 6.94 16.40 -11.92
CA VAL A 55 7.01 14.99 -11.56
C VAL A 55 7.34 14.14 -12.77
N ARG A 56 7.74 12.91 -12.51
CA ARG A 56 7.92 11.86 -13.49
C ARG A 56 6.94 10.74 -13.21
N VAL A 57 6.31 10.23 -14.25
CA VAL A 57 5.35 9.14 -14.17
C VAL A 57 5.92 7.91 -14.84
N ILE A 58 5.82 6.78 -14.14
CA ILE A 58 6.30 5.48 -14.59
C ILE A 58 5.11 4.53 -14.63
N ASN A 59 4.73 4.11 -15.82
CA ASN A 59 3.80 3.02 -16.00
C ASN A 59 4.61 1.73 -16.10
N ALA A 60 4.33 0.73 -15.27
CA ALA A 60 5.03 -0.54 -15.28
C ALA A 60 4.04 -1.69 -15.26
N LYS A 61 4.27 -2.68 -16.12
CA LYS A 61 3.67 -4.01 -16.04
C LYS A 61 4.64 -4.88 -15.25
N ILE A 62 4.13 -5.57 -14.25
CA ILE A 62 4.91 -6.47 -13.40
C ILE A 62 4.35 -7.85 -13.58
N THR A 63 5.15 -8.75 -14.11
CA THR A 63 4.82 -10.17 -14.22
C THR A 63 5.53 -10.91 -13.11
N VAL A 64 4.77 -11.64 -12.30
CA VAL A 64 5.28 -12.38 -11.15
C VAL A 64 5.11 -13.86 -11.42
N THR A 65 6.20 -14.60 -11.28
CA THR A 65 6.23 -16.06 -11.37
C THR A 65 6.46 -16.65 -9.99
N CYS A 66 5.61 -17.59 -9.60
CA CYS A 66 5.68 -18.29 -8.32
C CYS A 66 6.36 -19.66 -8.47
N ALA A 67 6.84 -20.20 -7.35
CA ALA A 67 7.46 -21.52 -7.29
C ALA A 67 6.55 -22.68 -7.69
N ASP A 68 5.22 -22.51 -7.66
CA ASP A 68 4.25 -23.51 -8.11
C ASP A 68 3.87 -23.36 -9.59
N GLY A 69 4.58 -22.51 -10.34
CA GLY A 69 4.30 -22.22 -11.75
C GLY A 69 3.20 -21.19 -11.97
N THR A 70 2.53 -20.69 -10.91
CA THR A 70 1.52 -19.64 -11.06
C THR A 70 2.16 -18.36 -11.60
N VAL A 71 1.60 -17.83 -12.69
CA VAL A 71 2.01 -16.55 -13.27
C VAL A 71 0.85 -15.58 -13.23
N PHE A 72 1.07 -14.39 -12.71
CA PHE A 72 0.09 -13.32 -12.74
C PHE A 72 0.75 -11.98 -13.03
N THR A 73 -0.05 -11.03 -13.50
CA THR A 73 0.42 -9.69 -13.86
C THR A 73 -0.29 -8.63 -13.03
N GLY A 74 0.47 -7.66 -12.53
CA GLY A 74 -0.03 -6.40 -12.00
C GLY A 74 0.44 -5.21 -12.83
N SER A 75 -0.22 -4.06 -12.70
CA SER A 75 0.25 -2.80 -13.25
C SER A 75 0.43 -1.74 -12.18
N TYR A 76 1.57 -1.07 -12.19
CA TYR A 76 1.85 0.10 -11.37
C TYR A 76 1.84 1.35 -12.25
N ARG A 77 1.29 2.41 -11.68
CA ARG A 77 1.42 3.77 -12.22
C ARG A 77 2.00 4.60 -11.10
N LEU A 78 3.32 4.76 -11.13
CA LEU A 78 4.08 5.42 -10.10
C LEU A 78 4.32 6.88 -10.49
N VAL A 79 4.42 7.74 -9.49
CA VAL A 79 4.83 9.14 -9.62
C VAL A 79 6.03 9.38 -8.71
N THR A 80 6.98 10.17 -9.18
CA THR A 80 8.16 10.56 -8.42
C THR A 80 8.65 11.95 -8.76
N THR A 81 9.31 12.61 -7.81
CA THR A 81 10.06 13.86 -8.04
C THR A 81 11.47 13.60 -8.60
N LEU A 82 11.92 12.34 -8.63
CA LEU A 82 13.19 11.92 -9.20
C LEU A 82 13.10 11.91 -10.73
N THR A 83 13.27 13.08 -11.35
CA THR A 83 12.99 13.32 -12.77
C THR A 83 14.09 12.86 -13.72
N ASP A 84 15.32 12.67 -13.23
CA ASP A 84 16.46 12.24 -14.03
C ASP A 84 16.40 10.71 -14.28
N ALA A 85 16.14 10.32 -15.53
CA ALA A 85 16.04 8.92 -15.93
C ALA A 85 17.39 8.18 -15.97
N GLY A 86 18.50 8.90 -16.23
CA GLY A 86 19.83 8.30 -16.23
C GLY A 86 20.31 8.00 -14.81
N ARG A 87 20.05 8.93 -13.89
CA ARG A 87 20.40 8.76 -12.47
C ARG A 87 19.45 7.84 -11.70
N TYR A 88 18.16 7.84 -12.07
CA TYR A 88 17.13 7.06 -11.39
C TYR A 88 16.33 6.22 -12.40
N PRO A 89 16.85 5.06 -12.84
CA PRO A 89 16.16 4.23 -13.82
C PRO A 89 14.78 3.77 -13.36
N ALA A 90 13.80 3.76 -14.27
CA ALA A 90 12.41 3.42 -13.94
C ALA A 90 12.28 2.01 -13.32
N ALA A 91 13.01 1.02 -13.81
CA ALA A 91 12.98 -0.34 -13.26
C ALA A 91 13.47 -0.39 -11.81
N ALA A 92 14.52 0.37 -11.47
CA ALA A 92 15.04 0.46 -10.10
C ALA A 92 14.02 1.10 -9.15
N LEU A 93 13.34 2.16 -9.60
CA LEU A 93 12.26 2.79 -8.83
C LEU A 93 11.06 1.85 -8.64
N VAL A 94 10.69 1.06 -9.64
CA VAL A 94 9.63 0.06 -9.51
C VAL A 94 10.01 -1.01 -8.49
N GLY A 95 11.27 -1.49 -8.52
CA GLY A 95 11.81 -2.41 -7.51
C GLY A 95 11.79 -1.83 -6.10
N LEU A 96 12.23 -0.59 -5.93
CA LEU A 96 12.18 0.12 -4.65
C LEU A 96 10.74 0.29 -4.15
N TYR A 97 9.81 0.66 -5.03
CA TYR A 97 8.40 0.77 -4.65
C TYR A 97 7.82 -0.56 -4.15
N HIS A 98 8.31 -1.68 -4.67
CA HIS A 98 7.90 -3.01 -4.20
C HIS A 98 8.27 -3.23 -2.73
N GLN A 99 9.46 -2.78 -2.30
CA GLN A 99 9.93 -2.88 -0.91
C GLN A 99 9.09 -2.09 0.10
N ARG A 100 8.26 -1.13 -0.34
CA ARG A 100 7.33 -0.39 0.54
C ARG A 100 6.46 -1.32 1.39
N TRP A 101 6.11 -2.50 0.88
CA TRP A 101 5.34 -3.50 1.62
C TRP A 101 6.02 -3.98 2.91
N GLU A 102 7.34 -3.86 3.03
CA GLU A 102 8.05 -4.19 4.26
C GLU A 102 7.61 -3.32 5.45
N HIS A 103 6.93 -2.19 5.20
CA HIS A 103 6.28 -1.43 6.27
C HIS A 103 5.21 -2.25 7.03
N GLU A 104 4.63 -3.31 6.45
CA GLU A 104 3.72 -4.21 7.18
C GLU A 104 4.42 -4.91 8.35
N SER A 105 5.73 -5.16 8.24
CA SER A 105 6.55 -5.67 9.34
C SER A 105 6.58 -4.70 10.53
N ALA A 106 6.37 -3.40 10.32
CA ALA A 106 6.25 -2.42 11.40
C ALA A 106 4.96 -2.64 12.22
N TYR A 107 3.82 -2.84 11.56
CA TYR A 107 2.57 -3.14 12.26
C TYR A 107 2.65 -4.48 13.01
N TYR A 108 3.32 -5.48 12.43
CA TYR A 108 3.56 -6.75 13.11
C TYR A 108 4.42 -6.55 14.37
N ALA A 109 5.50 -5.79 14.27
CA ALA A 109 6.35 -5.46 15.42
C ALA A 109 5.58 -4.75 16.54
N LEU A 110 4.80 -3.72 16.21
CA LEU A 110 4.02 -2.95 17.17
C LEU A 110 2.91 -3.79 17.82
N ARG A 111 2.07 -4.46 17.02
CA ARG A 111 0.87 -5.14 17.52
C ARG A 111 1.13 -6.53 18.09
N HIS A 112 2.07 -7.27 17.49
CA HIS A 112 2.29 -8.67 17.85
C HIS A 112 3.59 -8.87 18.62
N THR A 113 4.70 -8.26 18.22
CA THR A 113 5.97 -8.50 18.91
C THR A 113 6.06 -7.77 20.24
N ILE A 114 5.74 -6.47 20.27
CA ILE A 114 5.77 -5.68 21.51
C ILE A 114 4.53 -5.96 22.36
N MET A 115 3.34 -5.86 21.76
CA MET A 115 2.07 -5.96 22.49
C MET A 115 1.57 -7.39 22.70
N ASN A 116 2.22 -8.40 22.13
CA ASN A 116 1.77 -9.80 22.20
C ASN A 116 0.31 -10.01 21.75
N GLY A 117 -0.19 -9.18 20.83
CA GLY A 117 -1.58 -9.20 20.37
C GLY A 117 -2.60 -8.59 21.34
N CYS A 118 -2.17 -8.03 22.47
CA CYS A 118 -3.03 -7.37 23.43
C CYS A 118 -3.44 -5.96 22.96
N VAL A 119 -4.59 -5.50 23.49
CA VAL A 119 -5.03 -4.10 23.37
C VAL A 119 -4.32 -3.22 24.41
N LEU A 120 -4.41 -1.89 24.22
CA LEU A 120 -3.93 -0.91 25.20
C LEU A 120 -4.67 -1.07 26.53
N ARG A 121 -4.00 -0.74 27.64
CA ARG A 121 -4.50 -1.01 29.00
C ARG A 121 -5.32 0.15 29.57
N SER A 122 -4.97 1.37 29.19
CA SER A 122 -5.60 2.60 29.67
C SER A 122 -7.04 2.72 29.20
N GLY A 123 -7.92 3.16 30.10
CA GLY A 123 -9.33 3.40 29.83
C GLY A 123 -9.68 4.86 29.50
N ASP A 124 -8.74 5.79 29.71
CA ASP A 124 -8.92 7.22 29.45
C ASP A 124 -8.08 7.70 28.25
N PRO A 125 -8.49 8.79 27.57
CA PRO A 125 -7.79 9.27 26.38
C PRO A 125 -6.32 9.64 26.60
N ALA A 126 -5.97 10.20 27.76
CA ALA A 126 -4.60 10.66 28.03
C ALA A 126 -3.66 9.46 28.26
N GLY A 127 -4.10 8.46 29.03
CA GLY A 127 -3.36 7.21 29.20
C GLY A 127 -3.19 6.45 27.88
N VAL A 128 -4.23 6.41 27.03
CA VAL A 128 -4.14 5.82 25.69
C VAL A 128 -3.10 6.54 24.83
N GLU A 129 -3.07 7.87 24.84
CA GLU A 129 -2.07 8.64 24.11
C GLU A 129 -0.66 8.35 24.62
N GLN A 130 -0.47 8.33 25.95
CA GLN A 130 0.81 7.99 26.57
C GLN A 130 1.30 6.60 26.16
N GLU A 131 0.43 5.58 26.20
CA GLU A 131 0.79 4.22 25.79
C GLU A 131 1.18 4.15 24.31
N VAL A 132 0.44 4.84 23.43
CA VAL A 132 0.78 4.90 22.00
C VAL A 132 2.15 5.53 21.78
N TRP A 133 2.44 6.66 22.44
CA TRP A 133 3.75 7.29 22.35
C TRP A 133 4.87 6.41 22.90
N ALA A 134 4.65 5.73 24.02
CA ALA A 134 5.64 4.79 24.58
C ALA A 134 5.94 3.65 23.59
N LEU A 135 4.91 3.08 22.94
CA LEU A 135 5.07 2.03 21.94
C LEU A 135 5.83 2.50 20.71
N LEU A 136 5.50 3.69 20.18
CA LEU A 136 6.16 4.26 19.02
C LEU A 136 7.62 4.62 19.33
N THR A 137 7.89 5.21 20.49
CA THR A 137 9.25 5.54 20.93
C THR A 137 10.11 4.29 21.07
N LEU A 138 9.61 3.23 21.73
CA LEU A 138 10.33 1.97 21.86
C LEU A 138 10.61 1.33 20.50
N TYR A 139 9.61 1.31 19.61
CA TYR A 139 9.77 0.80 18.25
C TYR A 139 10.86 1.57 17.49
N GLN A 140 10.83 2.90 17.55
CA GLN A 140 11.81 3.73 16.84
C GLN A 140 13.20 3.60 17.42
N ALA A 141 13.37 3.57 18.74
CA ALA A 141 14.66 3.36 19.38
C ALA A 141 15.30 2.03 18.94
N LEU A 142 14.52 0.94 18.95
CA LEU A 142 14.99 -0.37 18.47
C LEU A 142 15.34 -0.34 16.98
N ARG A 143 14.54 0.33 16.15
CA ARG A 143 14.80 0.43 14.71
C ARG A 143 16.03 1.26 14.40
N THR A 144 16.27 2.36 15.11
CA THR A 144 17.51 3.14 14.99
C THR A 144 18.73 2.28 15.29
N MET A 145 18.73 1.54 16.40
CA MET A 145 19.84 0.63 16.73
C MET A 145 20.03 -0.49 15.70
N MET A 146 18.94 -1.00 15.12
CA MET A 146 19.04 -1.99 14.04
C MET A 146 19.70 -1.41 12.77
N VAL A 147 19.35 -0.17 12.40
CA VAL A 147 19.95 0.53 11.27
C VAL A 147 21.42 0.83 11.54
N GLU A 148 21.75 1.37 12.70
CA GLU A 148 23.14 1.63 13.12
C GLU A 148 23.98 0.34 13.13
N ALA A 149 23.42 -0.77 13.59
CA ALA A 149 24.07 -2.07 13.54
C ALA A 149 24.32 -2.52 12.09
N ALA A 150 23.33 -2.43 11.21
CA ALA A 150 23.50 -2.78 9.80
C ALA A 150 24.55 -1.90 9.10
N GLU A 151 24.54 -0.58 9.36
CA GLU A 151 25.47 0.38 8.77
C GLU A 151 26.92 0.18 9.28
N SER A 152 27.10 -0.43 10.45
CA SER A 152 28.43 -0.72 10.99
C SER A 152 29.21 -1.79 10.22
N LEU A 153 28.53 -2.63 9.43
CA LEU A 153 29.13 -3.68 8.63
C LEU A 153 28.76 -3.51 7.15
N PRO A 154 29.70 -3.09 6.28
CA PRO A 154 29.43 -2.85 4.87
C PRO A 154 28.77 -4.03 4.16
N GLY A 155 27.74 -3.75 3.36
CA GLY A 155 26.99 -4.77 2.61
C GLY A 155 25.91 -5.50 3.43
N THR A 156 25.69 -5.12 4.69
CA THR A 156 24.59 -5.67 5.49
C THR A 156 23.27 -5.04 5.11
N ASP A 157 22.37 -5.87 4.58
CA ASP A 157 20.98 -5.47 4.34
C ASP A 157 20.22 -5.30 5.67
N PRO A 158 19.68 -4.09 5.98
CA PRO A 158 18.90 -3.84 7.20
C PRO A 158 17.69 -4.78 7.36
N ASP A 159 17.12 -5.31 6.27
CA ASP A 159 15.99 -6.24 6.31
C ASP A 159 16.36 -7.60 6.95
N ARG A 160 17.65 -7.90 7.04
CA ARG A 160 18.15 -9.09 7.74
C ARG A 160 18.20 -8.92 9.25
N CYS A 161 18.09 -7.69 9.76
CA CYS A 161 18.08 -7.42 11.18
C CYS A 161 16.74 -7.86 11.79
N CYS A 162 16.78 -8.79 12.74
CA CYS A 162 15.58 -9.33 13.35
C CYS A 162 15.07 -8.43 14.49
N PHE A 163 13.88 -7.85 14.33
CA PHE A 163 13.25 -7.00 15.36
C PHE A 163 13.02 -7.75 16.68
N THR A 164 12.64 -9.03 16.63
CA THR A 164 12.44 -9.85 17.83
C THR A 164 13.73 -10.00 18.63
N ILE A 165 14.88 -10.17 17.95
CA ILE A 165 16.19 -10.25 18.62
C ILE A 165 16.53 -8.91 19.28
N ALA A 166 16.29 -7.80 18.59
CA ALA A 166 16.52 -6.47 19.14
C ALA A 166 15.67 -6.24 20.40
N PHE A 167 14.37 -6.53 20.32
CA PHE A 167 13.42 -6.37 21.42
C PHE A 167 13.75 -7.28 22.62
N GLN A 168 14.01 -8.56 22.40
CA GLN A 168 14.36 -9.50 23.47
C GLN A 168 15.69 -9.12 24.13
N THR A 169 16.70 -8.72 23.35
CA THR A 169 17.99 -8.29 23.90
C THR A 169 17.83 -7.04 24.76
N ALA A 170 17.05 -6.05 24.30
CA ALA A 170 16.76 -4.85 25.08
C ALA A 170 16.04 -5.17 26.39
N ARG A 171 15.01 -6.04 26.33
CA ARG A 171 14.29 -6.51 27.52
C ARG A 171 15.23 -7.21 28.50
N ASP A 172 16.06 -8.12 28.01
CA ASP A 172 16.96 -8.90 28.86
C ASP A 172 17.99 -8.01 29.55
N GLN A 173 18.48 -6.96 28.90
CA GLN A 173 19.37 -5.99 29.53
C GLN A 173 18.72 -5.27 30.71
N VAL A 174 17.45 -4.87 30.56
CA VAL A 174 16.68 -4.23 31.65
C VAL A 174 16.42 -5.24 32.78
N VAL A 175 15.93 -6.44 32.45
CA VAL A 175 15.56 -7.47 33.45
C VAL A 175 16.78 -7.96 34.22
N GLN A 176 17.91 -8.16 33.56
CA GLN A 176 19.14 -8.64 34.18
C GLN A 176 19.96 -7.52 34.83
N ALA A 177 19.52 -6.26 34.74
CA ALA A 177 20.31 -5.09 35.05
C ALA A 177 21.72 -5.12 34.40
N ALA A 178 21.84 -5.77 33.23
CA ALA A 178 23.10 -5.97 32.55
C ALA A 178 23.46 -4.75 31.71
N ALA A 179 24.67 -4.21 31.94
CA ALA A 179 25.17 -3.01 31.25
C ALA A 179 24.31 -1.74 31.50
N VAL A 180 23.67 -1.63 32.67
CA VAL A 180 22.90 -0.43 33.07
C VAL A 180 23.82 0.77 33.31
N ILE A 181 25.04 0.52 33.77
CA ILE A 181 26.13 1.51 33.83
C ILE A 181 27.24 0.93 32.95
N THR A 182 27.50 1.59 31.83
CA THR A 182 28.65 1.31 30.98
C THR A 182 29.37 2.61 30.73
N ASP A 183 30.70 2.57 30.74
CA ASP A 183 31.50 3.70 30.27
C ASP A 183 31.14 3.94 28.79
N PRO A 184 30.85 5.18 28.37
CA PRO A 184 30.67 5.50 26.95
C PRO A 184 31.80 4.97 26.05
N ALA A 185 33.01 4.78 26.58
CA ALA A 185 34.14 4.17 25.89
C ALA A 185 33.99 2.65 25.66
N ASP A 186 33.28 1.93 26.53
CA ASP A 186 33.08 0.47 26.47
C ASP A 186 31.91 0.06 25.56
N VAL A 187 30.96 0.98 25.34
CA VAL A 187 29.87 0.79 24.38
C VAL A 187 30.36 1.25 23.01
N GLY A 188 31.10 0.39 22.31
CA GLY A 188 31.38 0.62 20.89
C GLY A 188 30.09 0.98 20.13
N ARG A 189 30.19 1.72 19.03
CA ARG A 189 29.07 2.38 18.30
C ARG A 189 27.78 1.55 18.09
N VAL A 190 27.89 0.22 18.10
CA VAL A 190 26.82 -0.75 17.82
C VAL A 190 26.11 -1.24 19.10
N GLY A 191 26.75 -1.16 20.26
CA GLY A 191 26.22 -1.62 21.55
C GLY A 191 25.87 -3.11 21.61
N ARG A 192 25.39 -3.60 22.76
CA ARG A 192 25.08 -5.04 22.97
C ARG A 192 23.95 -5.54 22.08
N ILE A 193 22.93 -4.69 21.85
CA ILE A 193 21.79 -5.00 20.99
C ILE A 193 22.26 -5.21 19.54
N GLY A 194 23.06 -4.28 19.01
CA GLY A 194 23.58 -4.39 17.66
C GLY A 194 24.51 -5.59 17.46
N HIS A 195 25.39 -5.90 18.42
CA HIS A 195 26.23 -7.11 18.36
C HIS A 195 25.38 -8.39 18.30
N ARG A 196 24.30 -8.47 19.09
CA ARG A 196 23.38 -9.61 19.07
C ARG A 196 22.61 -9.72 17.75
N ILE A 197 22.23 -8.58 17.15
CA ILE A 197 21.61 -8.53 15.82
C ILE A 197 22.58 -9.06 14.76
N LEU A 198 23.81 -8.54 14.72
CA LEU A 198 24.82 -8.92 13.73
C LEU A 198 25.22 -10.39 13.83
N ALA A 199 25.31 -10.95 15.05
CA ALA A 199 25.58 -12.35 15.27
C ALA A 199 24.44 -13.30 14.82
N ARG A 200 23.25 -12.76 14.54
CA ARG A 200 22.04 -13.54 14.22
C ARG A 200 21.24 -12.92 13.07
N LEU A 201 21.94 -12.41 12.06
CA LEU A 201 21.30 -11.91 10.84
C LEU A 201 20.45 -13.02 10.20
N LEU A 202 19.21 -12.67 9.85
CA LEU A 202 18.33 -13.57 9.13
C LEU A 202 18.90 -13.87 7.74
N PRO A 203 18.55 -15.02 7.12
CA PRO A 203 18.84 -15.22 5.70
C PRO A 203 18.14 -14.15 4.85
N PRO A 204 18.61 -13.89 3.62
CA PRO A 204 17.92 -13.01 2.68
C PRO A 204 16.42 -13.34 2.59
N ARG A 205 15.58 -12.32 2.73
CA ARG A 205 14.13 -12.49 2.84
C ARG A 205 13.58 -12.99 1.50
N ARG A 206 12.88 -14.13 1.54
CA ARG A 206 12.22 -14.70 0.36
C ARG A 206 10.93 -13.93 0.10
N GLN A 207 10.83 -13.29 -1.06
CA GLN A 207 9.59 -12.64 -1.48
C GLN A 207 8.48 -13.68 -1.64
N ARG A 208 7.30 -13.39 -1.07
CA ARG A 208 6.14 -14.30 -1.08
C ARG A 208 4.88 -13.55 -1.45
N VAL A 209 3.94 -14.27 -2.07
CA VAL A 209 2.65 -13.72 -2.46
C VAL A 209 1.53 -14.74 -2.27
N SER A 210 0.35 -14.24 -1.91
CA SER A 210 -0.91 -14.96 -1.95
C SER A 210 -2.03 -14.00 -2.34
N THR A 211 -3.17 -14.52 -2.78
CA THR A 211 -4.36 -13.71 -3.00
C THR A 211 -4.83 -13.07 -1.70
N ARG A 212 -5.35 -11.84 -1.78
CA ARG A 212 -5.89 -11.14 -0.62
C ARG A 212 -7.26 -11.71 -0.31
N LYS A 213 -7.42 -12.23 0.90
CA LYS A 213 -8.68 -12.78 1.41
C LYS A 213 -9.24 -11.87 2.49
N VAL A 214 -10.53 -11.57 2.40
CA VAL A 214 -11.22 -10.84 3.47
C VAL A 214 -11.40 -11.80 4.64
N LYS A 215 -10.78 -11.49 5.78
CA LYS A 215 -10.86 -12.32 6.98
C LYS A 215 -12.23 -12.25 7.68
N SER A 216 -12.98 -11.18 7.46
CA SER A 216 -14.29 -10.98 8.10
C SER A 216 -15.39 -11.73 7.34
N PRO A 217 -16.15 -12.63 8.01
CA PRO A 217 -17.27 -13.35 7.39
C PRO A 217 -18.42 -12.44 6.95
N MET A 218 -18.62 -11.30 7.63
CA MET A 218 -19.75 -10.39 7.41
C MET A 218 -19.41 -9.21 6.47
N SER A 219 -18.42 -9.37 5.61
CA SER A 219 -17.99 -8.31 4.71
C SER A 219 -18.93 -8.15 3.51
N ARG A 220 -19.26 -6.89 3.16
CA ARG A 220 -19.91 -6.54 1.88
C ARG A 220 -19.02 -6.78 0.66
N TYR A 221 -17.71 -6.90 0.86
CA TYR A 221 -16.75 -7.21 -0.18
C TYR A 221 -16.62 -8.72 -0.38
N ARG A 222 -16.44 -9.15 -1.63
CA ARG A 222 -16.17 -10.55 -1.98
C ARG A 222 -15.00 -11.09 -1.14
N THR A 223 -15.18 -12.30 -0.61
CA THR A 223 -14.20 -12.97 0.26
C THR A 223 -12.87 -13.23 -0.44
N ARG A 224 -12.90 -13.47 -1.76
CA ARG A 224 -11.74 -13.69 -2.63
C ARG A 224 -11.77 -12.72 -3.80
N HIS A 225 -10.62 -12.13 -4.09
CA HIS A 225 -10.39 -11.43 -5.34
C HIS A 225 -9.79 -12.41 -6.34
N ASP A 226 -10.41 -12.57 -7.51
CA ASP A 226 -9.86 -13.38 -8.58
C ASP A 226 -8.83 -12.54 -9.36
N ASP A 227 -7.62 -12.41 -8.81
CA ASP A 227 -6.49 -11.65 -9.38
C ASP A 227 -5.38 -12.55 -9.93
N GLY A 228 -5.65 -13.85 -10.12
CA GLY A 228 -4.67 -14.84 -10.61
C GLY A 228 -3.58 -15.22 -9.60
N ARG A 229 -3.60 -14.66 -8.38
CA ARG A 229 -2.63 -15.01 -7.33
C ARG A 229 -2.94 -16.36 -6.69
N PRO A 230 -1.90 -17.06 -6.18
CA PRO A 230 -2.09 -18.34 -5.51
C PRO A 230 -2.88 -18.18 -4.20
N ASP A 231 -3.66 -19.20 -3.85
CA ASP A 231 -4.52 -19.17 -2.66
C ASP A 231 -3.76 -19.29 -1.34
N THR A 232 -2.57 -19.87 -1.38
CA THR A 232 -1.64 -20.01 -0.26
C THR A 232 -0.38 -19.20 -0.53
N SER A 233 0.35 -18.88 0.53
CA SER A 233 1.61 -18.13 0.41
C SER A 233 2.63 -18.93 -0.41
N ARG A 234 3.01 -18.40 -1.57
CA ARG A 234 4.04 -18.98 -2.44
C ARG A 234 5.24 -18.06 -2.56
N THR A 235 6.41 -18.66 -2.71
CA THR A 235 7.65 -17.92 -2.99
C THR A 235 7.63 -17.41 -4.43
N ILE A 236 8.03 -16.15 -4.62
CA ILE A 236 8.27 -15.55 -5.93
C ILE A 236 9.64 -16.02 -6.43
N THR A 237 9.68 -16.58 -7.63
CA THR A 237 10.90 -17.10 -8.27
C THR A 237 11.42 -16.18 -9.36
N ALA A 238 10.55 -15.41 -10.02
CA ALA A 238 10.94 -14.40 -10.98
C ALA A 238 9.99 -13.21 -10.94
N LEU A 239 10.55 -12.02 -11.22
CA LEU A 239 9.80 -10.78 -11.33
C LEU A 239 10.32 -10.04 -12.55
N ASP A 240 9.47 -9.96 -13.58
CA ASP A 240 9.75 -9.20 -14.81
C ASP A 240 9.05 -7.84 -14.74
N ILE A 241 9.82 -6.77 -14.98
CA ILE A 241 9.34 -5.39 -14.95
C ILE A 241 9.46 -4.83 -16.35
N SER A 242 8.32 -4.66 -17.02
CA SER A 242 8.24 -3.99 -18.30
C SER A 242 7.73 -2.56 -18.10
N VAL A 243 8.57 -1.56 -18.34
CA VAL A 243 8.14 -0.16 -18.35
C VAL A 243 7.35 0.09 -19.63
N LEU A 244 6.14 0.64 -19.47
CA LEU A 244 5.20 0.87 -20.56
C LEU A 244 5.27 2.34 -20.98
N GLU A 245 5.50 2.56 -22.26
CA GLU A 245 5.36 3.90 -22.83
C GLU A 245 3.93 4.44 -22.62
N PRO A 246 3.78 5.75 -22.37
CA PRO A 246 2.47 6.35 -22.27
C PRO A 246 1.73 6.20 -23.61
N ARG A 247 0.64 5.42 -23.61
CA ARG A 247 -0.31 5.39 -24.73
C ARG A 247 -0.83 6.80 -24.97
N GLU A 248 -0.78 7.24 -26.23
CA GLU A 248 -1.38 8.52 -26.61
C GLU A 248 -2.88 8.50 -26.26
N PRO A 249 -3.34 9.45 -25.43
CA PRO A 249 -4.74 9.53 -25.11
C PRO A 249 -5.47 10.06 -26.35
N HIS A 250 -6.27 9.20 -26.98
CA HIS A 250 -7.35 9.63 -27.85
C HIS A 250 -8.62 9.69 -27.01
N PRO A 251 -9.19 10.88 -26.73
CA PRO A 251 -8.78 12.25 -27.10
C PRO A 251 -7.74 12.89 -26.16
N GLN A 252 -7.08 13.97 -26.64
CA GLN A 252 -6.02 14.72 -25.95
C GLN A 252 -6.39 15.06 -24.49
N LEU A 253 -5.47 14.79 -23.55
CA LEU A 253 -5.65 15.11 -22.14
C LEU A 253 -5.54 16.63 -21.91
N PRO A 254 -6.23 17.18 -20.89
CA PRO A 254 -6.16 18.60 -20.56
C PRO A 254 -4.72 19.01 -20.16
N ALA A 255 -4.34 20.23 -20.51
CA ALA A 255 -3.01 20.81 -20.23
C ALA A 255 -2.66 20.89 -18.74
N ILE A 256 -3.65 20.76 -17.85
CA ILE A 256 -3.51 20.84 -16.39
C ILE A 256 -4.08 19.57 -15.77
N SER A 257 -3.32 18.95 -14.85
CA SER A 257 -3.76 17.80 -14.05
C SER A 257 -5.01 18.17 -13.23
N ARG A 258 -6.16 17.53 -13.51
CA ARG A 258 -7.40 17.69 -12.74
C ARG A 258 -7.60 16.55 -11.74
N ASP A 259 -8.05 16.89 -10.54
CA ASP A 259 -8.47 15.94 -9.52
C ASP A 259 -9.99 15.75 -9.56
N ASP A 260 -10.44 14.65 -10.17
CA ASP A 260 -11.87 14.36 -10.31
C ASP A 260 -12.52 13.86 -8.99
N ARG A 261 -11.82 13.89 -7.84
CA ARG A 261 -12.38 13.50 -6.53
C ARG A 261 -13.67 14.25 -6.19
N ASN A 262 -13.65 15.56 -6.42
CA ASN A 262 -14.72 16.47 -6.02
C ASN A 262 -15.63 16.86 -7.18
N THR A 263 -15.49 16.23 -8.36
CA THR A 263 -16.45 16.44 -9.46
C THR A 263 -17.84 15.94 -9.05
N VAL A 264 -18.84 16.78 -9.29
CA VAL A 264 -20.26 16.47 -9.13
C VAL A 264 -20.58 15.17 -9.86
N LEU A 265 -21.47 14.35 -9.30
CA LEU A 265 -21.72 12.98 -9.78
C LEU A 265 -22.00 12.94 -11.30
N ALA A 266 -22.79 13.89 -11.80
CA ALA A 266 -23.16 14.05 -13.21
C ALA A 266 -21.95 14.28 -14.14
N ASP A 267 -20.93 15.01 -13.68
CA ASP A 267 -19.75 15.35 -14.48
C ASP A 267 -18.70 14.25 -14.52
N ARG A 268 -18.80 13.25 -13.63
CA ARG A 268 -17.87 12.12 -13.62
C ARG A 268 -18.01 11.34 -14.92
N ARG A 269 -16.89 11.03 -15.57
CA ARG A 269 -16.84 10.29 -16.86
C ARG A 269 -17.75 9.05 -16.87
N ARG A 270 -17.85 8.33 -15.75
CA ARG A 270 -18.74 7.16 -15.62
C ARG A 270 -20.21 7.53 -15.81
N HIS A 271 -20.71 8.61 -15.23
CA HIS A 271 -22.10 9.04 -15.40
C HIS A 271 -22.34 9.70 -16.76
N ARG A 272 -21.35 10.41 -17.32
CA ARG A 272 -21.40 10.87 -18.71
C ARG A 272 -21.47 9.74 -19.75
N ILE A 273 -20.95 8.56 -19.41
CA ILE A 273 -21.05 7.36 -20.26
C ILE A 273 -22.35 6.59 -19.98
N LEU A 274 -22.76 6.50 -18.71
CA LEU A 274 -23.97 5.78 -18.31
C LEU A 274 -25.26 6.53 -18.67
N GLY A 275 -25.31 7.86 -18.60
CA GLY A 275 -26.49 8.64 -18.97
C GLY A 275 -26.98 8.36 -20.39
N PRO A 276 -26.10 8.44 -21.41
CA PRO A 276 -26.46 8.06 -22.78
C PRO A 276 -26.81 6.59 -22.98
N LEU A 277 -26.32 5.68 -22.13
CA LEU A 277 -26.64 4.24 -22.16
C LEU A 277 -27.96 3.91 -21.43
N GLU A 278 -28.37 4.76 -20.48
CA GLU A 278 -29.65 4.68 -19.77
C GLU A 278 -30.78 5.33 -20.58
N GLU A 279 -30.47 6.39 -21.34
CA GLU A 279 -31.40 7.04 -22.28
C GLU A 279 -31.63 6.22 -23.56
N ASP A 280 -30.63 5.47 -24.03
CA ASP A 280 -30.76 4.58 -25.19
C ASP A 280 -29.96 3.27 -24.98
N PRO A 281 -30.62 2.19 -24.49
CA PRO A 281 -29.95 0.91 -24.23
C PRO A 281 -29.47 0.19 -25.49
N THR A 282 -29.78 0.69 -26.70
CA THR A 282 -29.32 0.12 -27.97
C THR A 282 -27.97 0.68 -28.44
N ARG A 283 -27.44 1.72 -27.77
CA ARG A 283 -26.13 2.35 -28.07
C ARG A 283 -24.89 1.52 -27.71
N CYS A 284 -25.06 0.34 -27.14
CA CYS A 284 -23.94 -0.59 -26.98
C CYS A 284 -23.38 -0.95 -28.37
N PRO A 285 -22.06 -0.89 -28.61
CA PRO A 285 -21.50 -1.42 -29.84
C PRO A 285 -21.81 -2.92 -29.88
N CYS A 286 -22.70 -3.32 -30.78
CA CYS A 286 -22.97 -4.71 -31.06
C CYS A 286 -21.67 -5.37 -31.49
N VAL A 287 -21.17 -6.32 -30.67
CA VAL A 287 -20.29 -7.37 -31.18
C VAL A 287 -21.16 -8.22 -32.11
N PRO A 288 -20.81 -8.41 -33.39
CA PRO A 288 -21.56 -9.33 -34.23
C PRO A 288 -21.31 -10.76 -33.76
N ASP A 289 -22.38 -11.56 -33.77
CA ASP A 289 -22.44 -13.01 -33.54
C ASP A 289 -22.32 -13.52 -32.10
N SER A 290 -23.48 -13.59 -31.44
CA SER A 290 -23.83 -14.75 -30.60
C SER A 290 -25.35 -14.83 -30.39
N ASP A 291 -25.89 -16.03 -30.63
CA ASP A 291 -27.26 -16.53 -30.66
C ASP A 291 -28.32 -15.89 -29.71
N PRO A 292 -29.60 -15.76 -30.11
CA PRO A 292 -30.65 -15.07 -29.32
C PRO A 292 -31.17 -15.85 -28.09
N ALA A 293 -30.80 -17.12 -27.92
CA ALA A 293 -31.47 -18.01 -26.95
C ALA A 293 -31.03 -17.86 -25.48
N THR A 294 -29.95 -17.11 -25.17
CA THR A 294 -29.41 -17.06 -23.79
C THR A 294 -29.87 -15.85 -22.96
N ARG A 295 -30.69 -14.93 -23.51
CA ARG A 295 -31.00 -13.65 -22.83
C ARG A 295 -32.21 -13.62 -21.89
N CYS A 296 -33.03 -14.68 -21.79
CA CYS A 296 -34.29 -14.60 -21.03
C CYS A 296 -34.27 -15.06 -19.56
N ALA A 297 -33.14 -15.45 -18.96
CA ALA A 297 -33.16 -16.05 -17.61
C ALA A 297 -32.69 -15.16 -16.43
N ALA A 298 -32.31 -13.90 -16.63
CA ALA A 298 -31.71 -13.12 -15.52
C ALA A 298 -32.09 -11.64 -15.48
N ARG A 299 -33.39 -11.32 -15.34
CA ARG A 299 -33.85 -10.03 -14.78
C ARG A 299 -35.33 -10.05 -14.41
N ALA A 300 -35.63 -10.59 -13.23
CA ALA A 300 -36.88 -10.28 -12.52
C ALA A 300 -36.55 -9.49 -11.24
N PRO A 301 -37.13 -8.30 -11.02
CA PRO A 301 -36.92 -7.54 -9.80
C PRO A 301 -37.81 -8.08 -8.68
N ARG A 302 -37.23 -8.74 -7.66
CA ARG A 302 -37.95 -9.04 -6.42
C ARG A 302 -38.09 -7.77 -5.58
N ARG A 303 -39.21 -7.06 -5.75
CA ARG A 303 -39.77 -6.15 -4.73
C ARG A 303 -40.43 -7.02 -3.65
N ALA A 304 -39.82 -7.14 -2.48
CA ALA A 304 -40.50 -7.65 -1.31
C ALA A 304 -41.23 -6.49 -0.63
N ARG A 305 -42.57 -6.47 -0.75
CA ARG A 305 -43.45 -5.70 0.13
C ARG A 305 -43.46 -6.38 1.51
N CYS A 306 -43.19 -5.62 2.57
CA CYS A 306 -43.57 -6.03 3.92
C CYS A 306 -45.11 -5.96 4.06
N PRO A 307 -45.79 -7.00 4.58
CA PRO A 307 -47.18 -6.86 5.00
C PRO A 307 -47.23 -6.20 6.39
N ALA A 308 -48.15 -5.25 6.53
CA ALA A 308 -48.51 -4.62 7.78
C ALA A 308 -49.12 -5.64 8.75
N SER A 309 -48.63 -5.67 9.99
CA SER A 309 -49.28 -6.35 11.11
C SER A 309 -49.73 -5.31 12.14
N THR A 310 -51.02 -5.01 12.06
CA THR A 310 -51.99 -4.78 13.13
C THR A 310 -51.47 -4.35 14.52
N VAL A 311 -51.80 -3.10 14.86
CA VAL A 311 -51.85 -2.55 16.21
C VAL A 311 -53.00 -3.19 17.00
N ARG A 312 -52.78 -3.56 18.28
CA ARG A 312 -53.70 -3.35 19.43
C ARG A 312 -53.01 -3.68 20.78
N PRO A 313 -53.52 -3.19 21.93
CA PRO A 313 -52.70 -2.47 22.92
C PRO A 313 -52.74 -3.04 24.35
N GLY A 314 -51.78 -2.59 25.17
CA GLY A 314 -52.02 -2.22 26.58
C GLY A 314 -51.78 -3.27 27.67
N LEU A 315 -51.53 -2.73 28.87
CA LEU A 315 -51.30 -3.35 30.20
C LEU A 315 -49.87 -3.87 30.42
N GLY A 316 -49.14 -3.51 31.46
CA GLY A 316 -49.42 -2.73 32.66
C GLY A 316 -48.25 -2.92 33.64
N ARG A 317 -47.99 -1.90 34.46
CA ARG A 317 -47.01 -1.89 35.57
C ARG A 317 -47.18 -3.08 36.53
N ARG A 318 -46.05 -3.51 37.12
CA ARG A 318 -45.70 -3.56 38.57
C ARG A 318 -44.94 -4.85 38.91
N GLY A 319 -43.97 -4.71 39.81
CA GLY A 319 -43.22 -5.79 40.45
C GLY A 319 -41.75 -5.44 40.52
#